data_AF-A0A920AJN7-F1
#
_entry.id   AF-A0A920AJN7-F1
#
_cell.length_a   1.000
_cell.length_b   1.000
_cell.length_c   1.000
_cell.angle_alpha   90.00
_cell.angle_beta   90.00
_cell.angle_gamma   90.00
#
_symmetry.space_group_name_H-M   'P 1'
#
loop_
_entity.id
_entity.type
_entity.pdbx_description
1 polymer ?
#
loop_
_entity_poly.entity_id
_entity_poly.type
_entity_poly.pdbx_seq_one_letter_code
_entity_poly.pdbx_strand_id
1 'polypeptide(L)'
;MSQPGSRFYNCRFEGNKSTETSLGYGNATGAIGLDGDLSNSFFQDKYLIIDGCEFVRNEGRTEAGAINARHNTKIYNSLFYQNSGENGGSGAVSTMARRAGDGGANFETKLIIANCTFVENRCDFGPGAVFAYGGNGAIIFNSIFQNNFRTNSFSSGPEENYFQGSEIKIDYSSFDFDVDINRESNAAQIGSNVILADPAFVDTTKEDFNLSIASILIGRGTSSFEGESAPLNDITGSQRPNPSGTNPDIGAYENSLGESPYPKQTTGLIVESIGSGISI
;
A
#
# COMPACT_ATOMS: atom_id res chain seq x y z
N MET A 1 -20.22 0.93 4.72
CA MET A 1 -19.88 1.63 3.46
C MET A 1 -20.85 1.23 2.36
N SER A 2 -21.89 2.03 2.13
CA SER A 2 -22.93 1.71 1.14
C SER A 2 -23.20 2.85 0.15
N GLN A 3 -22.74 4.08 0.43
CA GLN A 3 -23.01 5.25 -0.42
C GLN A 3 -21.75 6.09 -0.64
N PRO A 4 -21.27 6.27 -1.88
CA PRO A 4 -20.11 7.13 -2.12
C PRO A 4 -20.46 8.60 -1.87
N GLY A 5 -19.56 9.30 -1.17
CA GLY A 5 -19.60 10.75 -0.96
C GLY A 5 -18.85 11.47 -2.07
N SER A 6 -17.56 11.72 -1.84
CA SER A 6 -16.65 12.29 -2.84
C SER A 6 -15.95 11.19 -3.65
N ARG A 7 -15.49 11.53 -4.85
CA ARG A 7 -14.76 10.61 -5.73
C ARG A 7 -13.65 11.35 -6.46
N PHE A 8 -12.43 10.82 -6.43
CA PHE A 8 -11.30 11.25 -7.26
C PHE A 8 -10.99 10.12 -8.23
N TYR A 9 -10.97 10.45 -9.52
CA TYR A 9 -10.66 9.51 -10.59
C TYR A 9 -9.52 10.07 -11.42
N ASN A 10 -8.48 9.25 -11.67
CA ASN A 10 -7.44 9.57 -12.65
C ASN A 10 -6.76 10.93 -12.38
N CYS A 11 -6.56 11.26 -11.10
CA CYS A 11 -5.95 12.49 -10.64
C CYS A 11 -4.48 12.25 -10.28
N ARG A 12 -3.59 13.19 -10.58
CA ARG A 12 -2.20 13.19 -10.12
C ARG A 12 -1.98 14.32 -9.12
N PHE A 13 -1.56 13.94 -7.91
CA PHE A 13 -1.16 14.83 -6.82
C PHE A 13 0.35 14.73 -6.68
N GLU A 14 1.07 15.77 -7.11
CA GLU A 14 2.52 15.74 -7.16
C GLU A 14 3.18 16.92 -6.45
N GLY A 15 4.19 16.64 -5.64
CA GLY A 15 5.02 17.66 -5.00
C GLY A 15 4.28 18.53 -3.99
N ASN A 16 3.12 18.09 -3.49
CA ASN A 16 2.38 18.84 -2.49
C ASN A 16 3.10 18.73 -1.14
N LYS A 17 3.22 19.85 -0.42
CA LYS A 17 3.96 19.92 0.84
C LYS A 17 3.16 20.64 1.90
N SER A 18 3.09 20.08 3.10
CA SER A 18 2.61 20.81 4.26
C SER A 18 3.68 21.79 4.78
N THR A 19 3.40 23.09 4.75
CA THR A 19 4.41 24.15 4.95
C THR A 19 4.47 24.76 6.35
N GLU A 20 3.54 24.47 7.26
CA GLU A 20 3.52 25.14 8.57
C GLU A 20 4.49 24.50 9.58
N THR A 21 5.43 25.30 10.09
CA THR A 21 6.56 24.91 10.97
C THR A 21 6.39 25.34 12.43
N SER A 22 5.28 25.97 12.79
CA SER A 22 5.05 26.42 14.17
C SER A 22 4.71 25.22 15.08
N LEU A 23 5.28 25.24 16.29
CA LEU A 23 4.99 24.27 17.34
C LEU A 23 3.50 24.38 17.74
N GLY A 24 2.62 23.57 17.15
CA GLY A 24 1.21 23.58 17.53
C GLY A 24 0.23 22.80 16.65
N TYR A 25 0.50 22.56 15.37
CA TYR A 25 -0.45 21.85 14.50
C TYR A 25 0.04 20.45 14.13
N GLY A 26 -0.26 19.51 15.02
CA GLY A 26 0.03 18.08 14.89
C GLY A 26 -0.87 17.32 13.92
N ASN A 27 -1.38 17.94 12.85
CA ASN A 27 -2.30 17.30 11.89
C ASN A 27 -2.07 17.78 10.43
N ALA A 28 -0.94 17.41 9.81
CA ALA A 28 -0.54 17.89 8.49
C ALA A 28 -0.32 16.76 7.47
N THR A 29 -1.13 16.75 6.41
CA THR A 29 -1.05 15.81 5.28
C THR A 29 -0.48 16.48 4.04
N GLY A 30 0.29 15.74 3.22
CA GLY A 30 0.90 16.31 2.02
C GLY A 30 -0.09 16.62 0.90
N ALA A 31 -1.01 15.71 0.53
CA ALA A 31 -1.95 15.92 -0.57
C ALA A 31 -3.42 16.03 -0.14
N ILE A 32 -4.02 14.94 0.36
CA ILE A 32 -5.45 14.89 0.70
C ILE A 32 -5.63 14.65 2.20
N GLY A 33 -5.97 15.70 2.94
CA GLY A 33 -6.36 15.60 4.35
C GLY A 33 -7.87 15.46 4.50
N LEU A 34 -8.33 14.33 5.04
CA LEU A 34 -9.72 14.16 5.49
C LEU A 34 -9.76 14.23 7.00
N ASP A 35 -10.55 15.17 7.52
CA ASP A 35 -10.86 15.22 8.94
C ASP A 35 -12.07 14.31 9.25
N GLY A 36 -12.21 13.93 10.52
CA GLY A 36 -13.33 13.10 10.97
C GLY A 36 -14.30 13.87 11.87
N ASP A 37 -15.59 13.56 11.81
CA ASP A 37 -16.61 14.08 12.72
C ASP A 37 -17.00 13.02 13.77
N LEU A 38 -16.57 13.24 15.02
CA LEU A 38 -16.77 12.33 16.16
C LEU A 38 -18.21 12.32 16.70
N SER A 39 -19.02 13.33 16.35
CA SER A 39 -20.32 13.57 16.96
C SER A 39 -21.49 13.08 16.11
N ASN A 40 -21.21 12.66 14.88
CA ASN A 40 -22.21 12.53 13.84
C ASN A 40 -22.10 11.21 13.09
N SER A 41 -22.94 10.26 13.49
CA SER A 41 -23.10 8.98 12.79
C SER A 41 -23.76 9.09 11.41
N PHE A 42 -24.26 10.27 11.02
CA PHE A 42 -24.95 10.46 9.74
C PHE A 42 -24.09 10.12 8.52
N PHE A 43 -22.76 10.22 8.63
CA PHE A 43 -21.82 9.93 7.54
C PHE A 43 -21.15 8.55 7.65
N GLN A 44 -21.51 7.73 8.64
CA GLN A 44 -20.88 6.41 8.88
C GLN A 44 -21.01 5.45 7.69
N ASP A 45 -22.00 5.63 6.83
CA ASP A 45 -22.20 4.83 5.62
C ASP A 45 -21.63 5.46 4.34
N LYS A 46 -21.22 6.73 4.44
CA LYS A 46 -20.56 7.44 3.35
C LYS A 46 -19.10 6.99 3.24
N TYR A 47 -18.53 7.11 2.06
CA TYR A 47 -17.10 6.86 1.85
C TYR A 47 -16.53 7.68 0.71
N LEU A 48 -15.23 7.97 0.80
CA LEU A 48 -14.44 8.52 -0.30
C LEU A 48 -13.99 7.39 -1.23
N ILE A 49 -14.04 7.63 -2.54
CA ILE A 49 -13.37 6.79 -3.54
C ILE A 49 -12.18 7.55 -4.11
N ILE A 50 -11.03 6.89 -4.15
CA ILE A 50 -9.85 7.29 -4.89
C ILE A 50 -9.53 6.12 -5.82
N ASP A 51 -9.59 6.34 -7.12
CA ASP A 51 -9.43 5.27 -8.11
C ASP A 51 -8.62 5.78 -9.31
N GLY A 52 -7.62 5.02 -9.72
CA GLY A 52 -6.73 5.41 -10.82
C GLY A 52 -5.84 6.61 -10.51
N CYS A 53 -5.65 6.98 -9.24
CA CYS A 53 -4.94 8.21 -8.88
C CYS A 53 -3.45 7.97 -8.59
N GLU A 54 -2.64 9.00 -8.81
CA GLU A 54 -1.21 8.98 -8.57
C GLU A 54 -0.85 10.01 -7.51
N PHE A 55 -0.12 9.58 -6.48
CA PHE A 55 0.42 10.41 -5.42
C PHE A 55 1.92 10.31 -5.48
N VAL A 56 2.57 11.36 -5.97
CA VAL A 56 4.00 11.36 -6.28
C VAL A 56 4.73 12.44 -5.50
N ARG A 57 5.74 12.05 -4.71
CA ARG A 57 6.62 13.00 -3.99
C ARG A 57 5.89 14.02 -3.13
N ASN A 58 4.76 13.62 -2.54
CA ASN A 58 4.06 14.48 -1.58
C ASN A 58 4.73 14.39 -0.21
N GLU A 59 4.79 15.52 0.50
CA GLU A 59 5.45 15.66 1.79
C GLU A 59 4.45 16.12 2.85
N GLY A 60 4.11 15.20 3.73
CA GLY A 60 3.30 15.43 4.90
C GLY A 60 4.12 15.38 6.17
N ARG A 61 3.50 15.76 7.29
CA ARG A 61 4.14 15.70 8.60
C ARG A 61 3.46 14.63 9.43
N THR A 62 2.84 15.03 10.53
CA THR A 62 2.33 14.18 11.59
C THR A 62 1.13 13.31 11.20
N GLU A 63 0.64 13.36 9.96
CA GLU A 63 -0.47 12.52 9.49
C GLU A 63 -0.03 11.53 8.41
N ALA A 64 0.14 11.98 7.17
CA ALA A 64 0.56 11.13 6.07
C ALA A 64 1.26 11.95 4.98
N GLY A 65 2.23 11.35 4.30
CA GLY A 65 2.89 12.00 3.17
C GLY A 65 1.94 12.28 2.00
N ALA A 66 0.98 11.39 1.72
CA ALA A 66 -0.01 11.61 0.67
C ALA A 66 -1.42 11.84 1.21
N ILE A 67 -2.01 10.86 1.91
CA ILE A 67 -3.44 10.87 2.26
C ILE A 67 -3.64 10.58 3.74
N ASN A 68 -4.41 11.44 4.41
CA ASN A 68 -4.98 11.13 5.71
C ASN A 68 -6.46 10.81 5.53
N ALA A 69 -6.81 9.56 5.81
CA ALA A 69 -8.13 8.98 5.64
C ALA A 69 -8.84 8.77 7.00
N ARG A 70 -9.12 9.85 7.74
CA ARG A 70 -9.99 9.81 8.97
C ARG A 70 -11.48 9.73 8.64
N HIS A 71 -11.80 9.22 7.47
CA HIS A 71 -13.15 8.91 7.01
C HIS A 71 -13.09 7.58 6.25
N ASN A 72 -14.20 6.83 6.19
CA ASN A 72 -14.29 5.65 5.34
C ASN A 72 -13.76 5.95 3.93
N THR A 73 -12.78 5.18 3.48
CA THR A 73 -12.06 5.46 2.23
C THR A 73 -11.76 4.16 1.51
N LYS A 74 -12.04 4.14 0.20
CA LYS A 74 -11.66 3.09 -0.73
C LYS A 74 -10.62 3.66 -1.69
N ILE A 75 -9.47 3.00 -1.78
CA ILE A 75 -8.37 3.35 -2.67
C ILE A 75 -8.15 2.18 -3.62
N TYR A 76 -8.33 2.42 -4.91
CA TYR A 76 -8.24 1.43 -5.98
C TYR A 76 -7.28 1.89 -7.06
N ASN A 77 -6.60 0.96 -7.73
CA ASN A 77 -5.80 1.24 -8.94
C ASN A 77 -4.86 2.43 -8.81
N SER A 78 -4.32 2.68 -7.62
CA SER A 78 -3.61 3.93 -7.35
C SER A 78 -2.13 3.69 -7.11
N LEU A 79 -1.32 4.66 -7.52
CA LEU A 79 0.12 4.66 -7.35
C LEU A 79 0.51 5.64 -6.23
N PHE A 80 1.34 5.17 -5.31
CA PHE A 80 1.97 5.98 -4.27
C PHE A 80 3.47 5.86 -4.43
N TYR A 81 4.12 6.91 -4.94
CA TYR A 81 5.53 6.89 -5.27
C TYR A 81 6.29 8.02 -4.57
N GLN A 82 7.33 7.67 -3.80
CA GLN A 82 8.24 8.64 -3.17
C GLN A 82 7.58 9.65 -2.23
N ASN A 83 6.40 9.36 -1.69
CA ASN A 83 5.78 10.23 -0.70
C ASN A 83 6.53 10.12 0.64
N SER A 84 6.56 11.21 1.41
CA SER A 84 7.30 11.29 2.66
C SER A 84 6.49 11.88 3.81
N GLY A 85 6.57 11.26 4.98
CA GLY A 85 5.99 11.74 6.25
C GLY A 85 7.05 12.14 7.28
N GLU A 86 6.83 13.23 8.01
CA GLU A 86 7.65 13.64 9.16
C GLU A 86 6.93 13.36 10.50
N ASN A 87 7.65 13.03 11.58
CA ASN A 87 7.09 13.08 12.96
C ASN A 87 5.92 12.11 13.32
N GLY A 88 5.79 10.94 12.67
CA GLY A 88 5.01 9.82 13.23
C GLY A 88 3.69 9.46 12.55
N GLY A 89 3.50 9.93 11.32
CA GLY A 89 2.48 9.45 10.38
C GLY A 89 2.96 8.29 9.50
N SER A 90 2.42 8.18 8.29
CA SER A 90 2.97 7.31 7.24
C SER A 90 3.63 8.11 6.12
N GLY A 91 4.41 7.44 5.27
CA GLY A 91 4.89 8.03 4.03
C GLY A 91 3.79 8.17 2.98
N ALA A 92 2.84 7.22 2.88
CA ALA A 92 1.76 7.30 1.90
C ALA A 92 0.39 7.57 2.53
N VAL A 93 -0.22 6.58 3.18
CA VAL A 93 -1.63 6.64 3.60
C VAL A 93 -1.76 6.38 5.10
N SER A 94 -2.39 7.31 5.83
CA SER A 94 -2.71 7.10 7.23
C SER A 94 -4.21 7.10 7.50
N THR A 95 -4.67 6.24 8.40
CA THR A 95 -5.87 6.45 9.19
C THR A 95 -5.45 6.61 10.64
N MET A 96 -5.86 7.69 11.29
CA MET A 96 -5.52 7.93 12.68
C MET A 96 -6.78 7.97 13.53
N ALA A 97 -7.07 6.85 14.21
CA ALA A 97 -7.89 6.89 15.43
C ALA A 97 -7.06 7.40 16.61
N ARG A 98 -7.69 8.21 17.46
CA ARG A 98 -7.04 8.90 18.59
C ARG A 98 -7.20 8.16 19.92
N ARG A 99 -6.31 8.49 20.86
CA ARG A 99 -6.03 7.80 22.14
C ARG A 99 -6.74 8.47 23.33
N ALA A 100 -6.63 7.83 24.50
CA ALA A 100 -7.08 8.38 25.78
C ALA A 100 -6.46 9.76 26.07
N GLY A 101 -7.32 10.76 26.30
CA GLY A 101 -6.95 12.17 26.49
C GLY A 101 -7.53 13.12 25.43
N ASP A 102 -7.92 12.59 24.26
CA ASP A 102 -8.51 13.36 23.14
C ASP A 102 -10.05 13.52 23.21
N GLY A 103 -10.69 13.17 24.33
CA GLY A 103 -12.16 13.21 24.48
C GLY A 103 -12.91 11.92 24.13
N GLY A 104 -12.19 10.83 23.78
CA GLY A 104 -12.67 9.46 23.95
C GLY A 104 -13.58 8.86 22.87
N ALA A 105 -13.68 9.45 21.68
CA ALA A 105 -14.40 8.81 20.58
C ALA A 105 -13.42 8.16 19.58
N ASN A 106 -13.64 6.86 19.33
CA ASN A 106 -12.97 6.11 18.26
C ASN A 106 -13.65 6.44 16.94
N PHE A 107 -12.88 6.81 15.91
CA PHE A 107 -13.42 6.81 14.55
C PHE A 107 -13.62 5.36 14.08
N GLU A 108 -14.87 4.99 13.78
CA GLU A 108 -15.19 3.75 13.07
C GLU A 108 -14.95 3.93 11.56
N THR A 109 -13.70 4.15 11.17
CA THR A 109 -13.32 4.31 9.77
C THR A 109 -12.83 3.01 9.19
N LYS A 110 -13.40 2.59 8.06
CA LYS A 110 -12.91 1.45 7.27
C LYS A 110 -12.07 1.95 6.11
N LEU A 111 -10.83 1.47 6.02
CA LEU A 111 -9.93 1.67 4.89
C LEU A 111 -9.88 0.41 4.05
N ILE A 112 -10.05 0.56 2.74
CA ILE A 112 -9.82 -0.52 1.77
C ILE A 112 -8.82 -0.04 0.75
N ILE A 113 -7.79 -0.85 0.52
CA ILE A 113 -6.79 -0.65 -0.51
C ILE A 113 -6.80 -1.90 -1.39
N ALA A 114 -7.09 -1.75 -2.69
CA ALA A 114 -7.04 -2.87 -3.63
C ALA A 114 -6.35 -2.48 -4.92
N ASN A 115 -5.55 -3.39 -5.48
CA ASN A 115 -4.87 -3.16 -6.77
C ASN A 115 -4.07 -1.85 -6.77
N CYS A 116 -3.31 -1.58 -5.71
CA CYS A 116 -2.49 -0.37 -5.60
C CYS A 116 -1.00 -0.70 -5.62
N THR A 117 -0.18 0.27 -5.97
CA THR A 117 1.29 0.13 -6.00
C THR A 117 1.92 1.19 -5.11
N PHE A 118 2.66 0.76 -4.10
CA PHE A 118 3.37 1.62 -3.14
C PHE A 118 4.87 1.41 -3.30
N VAL A 119 5.57 2.43 -3.79
CA VAL A 119 7.00 2.34 -4.08
C VAL A 119 7.76 3.50 -3.43
N GLU A 120 8.84 3.22 -2.72
CA GLU A 120 9.77 4.23 -2.18
C GLU A 120 9.13 5.29 -1.26
N ASN A 121 8.00 4.97 -0.64
CA ASN A 121 7.40 5.87 0.35
C ASN A 121 8.12 5.74 1.68
N ARG A 122 8.30 6.86 2.38
CA ARG A 122 9.09 6.89 3.61
C ARG A 122 8.48 7.71 4.73
N CYS A 123 8.75 7.36 5.97
CA CYS A 123 8.38 8.19 7.11
C CYS A 123 9.48 8.17 8.18
N ASP A 124 9.72 9.29 8.85
CA ASP A 124 10.75 9.34 9.89
C ASP A 124 10.45 8.38 11.04
N PHE A 125 9.25 8.43 11.61
CA PHE A 125 8.95 7.70 12.85
C PHE A 125 7.84 6.66 12.73
N GLY A 126 7.16 6.59 11.59
CA GLY A 126 6.12 5.60 11.31
C GLY A 126 6.42 4.78 10.06
N PRO A 127 5.44 4.03 9.53
CA PRO A 127 5.62 3.18 8.37
C PRO A 127 5.79 4.00 7.09
N GLY A 128 6.54 3.45 6.13
CA GLY A 128 6.69 4.06 4.80
C GLY A 128 5.38 4.04 4.01
N ALA A 129 4.62 2.94 4.03
CA ALA A 129 3.41 2.82 3.22
C ALA A 129 2.14 3.22 3.99
N VAL A 130 1.64 2.36 4.88
CA VAL A 130 0.30 2.55 5.46
C VAL A 130 0.35 2.54 6.99
N PHE A 131 -0.21 3.59 7.58
CA PHE A 131 -0.44 3.66 9.02
C PHE A 131 -1.95 3.58 9.29
N ALA A 132 -2.48 2.45 9.78
CA ALA A 132 -3.91 2.31 10.05
C ALA A 132 -4.24 2.03 11.52
N TYR A 133 -4.57 3.08 12.29
CA TYR A 133 -5.23 2.94 13.60
C TYR A 133 -6.71 3.28 13.48
N GLY A 134 -7.59 2.48 14.11
CA GLY A 134 -9.04 2.56 13.91
C GLY A 134 -9.84 1.56 14.75
N GLY A 135 -11.14 1.84 14.95
CA GLY A 135 -12.08 0.84 15.47
C GLY A 135 -12.45 -0.26 14.45
N ASN A 136 -12.15 -0.02 13.17
CA ASN A 136 -12.23 -1.00 12.09
C ASN A 136 -10.86 -1.05 11.40
N GLY A 137 -10.21 -2.22 11.38
CA GLY A 137 -8.94 -2.41 10.70
C GLY A 137 -9.00 -2.16 9.18
N ALA A 138 -7.84 -2.09 8.53
CA ALA A 138 -7.73 -1.93 7.07
C ALA A 138 -7.81 -3.28 6.35
N ILE A 139 -8.45 -3.31 5.18
CA ILE A 139 -8.43 -4.46 4.26
C ILE A 139 -7.55 -4.09 3.07
N ILE A 140 -6.51 -4.88 2.82
CA ILE A 140 -5.54 -4.62 1.75
C ILE A 140 -5.37 -5.90 0.92
N PHE A 141 -5.52 -5.81 -0.39
CA PHE A 141 -5.29 -6.97 -1.28
C PHE A 141 -4.86 -6.56 -2.68
N ASN A 142 -4.34 -7.52 -3.46
CA ASN A 142 -3.84 -7.30 -4.81
C ASN A 142 -2.86 -6.12 -4.92
N SER A 143 -2.12 -5.78 -3.87
CA SER A 143 -1.30 -4.55 -3.86
C SER A 143 0.19 -4.87 -3.76
N ILE A 144 1.01 -3.99 -4.33
CA ILE A 144 2.48 -4.10 -4.31
C ILE A 144 3.05 -3.10 -3.31
N PHE A 145 3.99 -3.55 -2.50
CA PHE A 145 4.76 -2.75 -1.56
C PHE A 145 6.25 -2.99 -1.81
N GLN A 146 6.92 -2.04 -2.48
CA GLN A 146 8.34 -2.13 -2.82
C GLN A 146 9.12 -0.98 -2.19
N ASN A 147 10.20 -1.26 -1.48
CA ASN A 147 11.13 -0.30 -0.90
C ASN A 147 10.44 0.79 -0.06
N ASN A 148 9.43 0.46 0.74
CA ASN A 148 8.83 1.44 1.66
C ASN A 148 9.47 1.31 3.04
N PHE A 149 9.96 2.40 3.61
CA PHE A 149 10.80 2.33 4.80
C PHE A 149 10.55 3.45 5.79
N ARG A 150 10.83 3.15 7.06
CA ARG A 150 11.01 4.15 8.09
C ARG A 150 12.43 4.70 8.03
N THR A 151 12.62 6.02 7.97
CA THR A 151 13.95 6.65 7.85
C THR A 151 14.66 6.86 9.19
N ASN A 152 13.92 7.11 10.27
CA ASN A 152 14.48 7.43 11.59
C ASN A 152 14.02 6.41 12.64
N SER A 153 14.69 5.26 12.65
CA SER A 153 14.56 4.30 13.74
C SER A 153 15.56 4.65 14.83
N PHE A 154 15.05 4.80 16.06
CA PHE A 154 15.76 5.28 17.26
C PHE A 154 17.04 4.50 17.62
N SER A 155 17.41 3.46 16.86
CA SER A 155 18.57 2.59 17.14
C SER A 155 19.31 1.98 15.92
N SER A 156 18.87 2.13 14.66
CA SER A 156 19.36 1.22 13.58
C SER A 156 19.54 1.77 12.15
N GLY A 157 19.27 3.06 11.87
CA GLY A 157 19.19 3.54 10.47
C GLY A 157 17.83 3.25 9.83
N PRO A 158 17.69 3.32 8.49
CA PRO A 158 16.41 3.06 7.85
C PRO A 158 15.97 1.60 8.07
N GLU A 159 14.71 1.40 8.43
CA GLU A 159 14.12 0.09 8.68
C GLU A 159 12.96 -0.15 7.71
N GLU A 160 12.92 -1.33 7.12
CA GLU A 160 11.74 -1.83 6.42
C GLU A 160 10.57 -1.89 7.40
N ASN A 161 9.61 -1.01 7.20
CA ASN A 161 8.41 -0.88 8.01
C ASN A 161 7.32 -0.36 7.09
N TYR A 162 6.51 -1.28 6.58
CA TYR A 162 5.50 -0.98 5.57
C TYR A 162 4.18 -0.62 6.23
N PHE A 163 3.88 -1.27 7.36
CA PHE A 163 2.60 -1.14 8.04
C PHE A 163 2.75 -0.92 9.53
N GLN A 164 1.90 -0.05 10.06
CA GLN A 164 1.67 0.05 11.49
C GLN A 164 0.19 0.24 11.75
N GLY A 165 -0.38 -0.42 12.75
CA GLY A 165 -1.81 -0.31 12.99
C GLY A 165 -2.41 -1.36 13.90
N SER A 166 -3.74 -1.46 13.83
CA SER A 166 -4.56 -2.46 14.51
C SER A 166 -5.50 -3.14 13.52
N GLU A 167 -5.55 -4.48 13.56
CA GLU A 167 -6.46 -5.32 12.75
C GLU A 167 -6.33 -5.14 11.22
N ILE A 168 -5.15 -4.75 10.73
CA ILE A 168 -4.90 -4.72 9.28
C ILE A 168 -4.96 -6.16 8.76
N LYS A 169 -5.67 -6.40 7.66
CA LYS A 169 -5.73 -7.69 6.97
C LYS A 169 -5.14 -7.53 5.57
N ILE A 170 -4.10 -8.31 5.26
CA ILE A 170 -3.41 -8.25 3.97
C ILE A 170 -3.32 -9.64 3.37
N ASP A 171 -3.75 -9.83 2.12
CA ASP A 171 -3.52 -11.07 1.37
C ASP A 171 -3.41 -10.79 -0.13
N TYR A 172 -3.02 -11.79 -0.94
CA TYR A 172 -2.87 -11.68 -2.40
C TYR A 172 -2.05 -10.44 -2.82
N SER A 173 -1.05 -10.08 -2.03
CA SER A 173 -0.26 -8.86 -2.19
C SER A 173 1.21 -9.22 -2.28
N SER A 174 2.04 -8.28 -2.72
CA SER A 174 3.47 -8.50 -2.87
C SER A 174 4.29 -7.51 -2.06
N PHE A 175 5.38 -8.02 -1.48
CA PHE A 175 6.37 -7.28 -0.70
C PHE A 175 7.76 -7.61 -1.24
N ASP A 176 8.75 -6.82 -0.84
CA ASP A 176 10.16 -7.08 -1.15
C ASP A 176 10.61 -8.48 -0.68
N PHE A 177 11.58 -9.06 -1.38
CA PHE A 177 12.01 -10.45 -1.19
C PHE A 177 12.60 -10.73 0.21
N ASP A 178 13.18 -9.71 0.85
CA ASP A 178 13.93 -9.83 2.11
C ASP A 178 13.16 -9.36 3.36
N VAL A 179 11.85 -9.13 3.25
CA VAL A 179 11.02 -8.66 4.36
C VAL A 179 10.78 -9.76 5.39
N ASP A 180 11.09 -9.49 6.67
CA ASP A 180 10.62 -10.34 7.78
C ASP A 180 9.14 -10.07 8.08
N ILE A 181 8.29 -10.78 7.36
CA ILE A 181 6.84 -10.65 7.45
C ILE A 181 6.27 -10.94 8.85
N ASN A 182 7.02 -11.65 9.70
CA ASN A 182 6.61 -11.91 11.08
C ASN A 182 6.70 -10.63 11.93
N ARG A 183 7.59 -9.69 11.60
CA ARG A 183 7.64 -8.38 12.28
C ARG A 183 6.41 -7.55 11.96
N GLU A 184 5.99 -7.56 10.68
CA GLU A 184 4.76 -6.92 10.21
C GLU A 184 3.51 -7.59 10.81
N SER A 185 3.58 -8.89 11.12
CA SER A 185 2.44 -9.66 11.63
C SER A 185 1.91 -9.19 13.00
N ASN A 186 2.72 -8.48 13.78
CA ASN A 186 2.28 -7.91 15.06
C ASN A 186 1.29 -6.75 14.91
N ALA A 187 1.28 -6.09 13.75
CA ALA A 187 0.36 -5.02 13.39
C ALA A 187 -0.73 -5.46 12.39
N ALA A 188 -0.44 -6.50 11.59
CA ALA A 188 -1.30 -6.97 10.51
C ALA A 188 -1.47 -8.50 10.49
N GLN A 189 -2.69 -8.98 10.24
CA GLN A 189 -2.92 -10.35 9.83
C GLN A 189 -2.51 -10.51 8.37
N ILE A 190 -1.43 -11.25 8.14
CA ILE A 190 -0.91 -11.52 6.82
C ILE A 190 -1.39 -12.90 6.34
N GLY A 191 -2.04 -12.93 5.18
CA GLY A 191 -2.56 -14.13 4.55
C GLY A 191 -1.48 -14.95 3.83
N SER A 192 -1.81 -16.20 3.53
CA SER A 192 -0.88 -17.17 2.94
C SER A 192 -0.61 -16.96 1.45
N ASN A 193 -1.36 -16.07 0.77
CA ASN A 193 -1.21 -15.79 -0.66
C ASN A 193 -0.35 -14.55 -0.90
N VAL A 194 0.33 -14.02 0.12
CA VAL A 194 1.36 -13.01 -0.05
C VAL A 194 2.59 -13.57 -0.76
N ILE A 195 3.17 -12.77 -1.65
CA ILE A 195 4.35 -13.11 -2.46
C ILE A 195 5.50 -12.18 -2.12
N LEU A 196 6.61 -12.74 -1.62
CA LEU A 196 7.86 -12.02 -1.42
C LEU A 196 8.68 -12.11 -2.71
N ALA A 197 8.74 -11.03 -3.48
CA ALA A 197 9.44 -11.00 -4.77
C ALA A 197 9.66 -9.58 -5.26
N ASP A 198 10.68 -9.40 -6.10
CA ASP A 198 10.78 -8.21 -6.95
C ASP A 198 9.58 -8.19 -7.92
N PRO A 199 8.79 -7.10 -7.95
CA PRO A 199 7.71 -6.92 -8.93
C PRO A 199 8.14 -7.01 -10.39
N ALA A 200 9.44 -6.82 -10.69
CA ALA A 200 9.98 -6.78 -12.05
C ALA A 200 9.26 -5.72 -12.92
N PHE A 201 9.18 -4.49 -12.39
CA PHE A 201 8.68 -3.33 -13.12
C PHE A 201 9.50 -3.06 -14.38
N VAL A 202 8.88 -2.45 -15.40
CA VAL A 202 9.55 -2.14 -16.67
C VAL A 202 10.67 -1.11 -16.46
N ASP A 203 10.39 0.04 -15.84
CA ASP A 203 11.40 1.07 -15.57
C ASP A 203 10.93 2.09 -14.50
N THR A 204 11.26 1.84 -13.24
CA THR A 204 10.88 2.75 -12.13
C THR A 204 11.53 4.12 -12.24
N THR A 205 12.68 4.27 -12.91
CA THR A 205 13.36 5.56 -13.08
C THR A 205 12.61 6.51 -14.02
N LYS A 206 11.69 5.96 -14.82
CA LYS A 206 10.77 6.69 -15.68
C LYS A 206 9.32 6.65 -15.18
N GLU A 207 9.11 6.23 -13.93
CA GLU A 207 7.78 6.02 -13.35
C GLU A 207 6.93 4.99 -14.12
N ASP A 208 7.58 4.05 -14.82
CA ASP A 208 6.92 2.94 -15.53
C ASP A 208 6.81 1.72 -14.61
N PHE A 209 5.70 1.69 -13.86
CA PHE A 209 5.37 0.62 -12.91
C PHE A 209 4.51 -0.49 -13.53
N ASN A 210 4.48 -0.61 -14.87
CA ASN A 210 3.92 -1.79 -15.50
C ASN A 210 4.75 -3.03 -15.12
N LEU A 211 4.09 -4.16 -14.92
CA LEU A 211 4.77 -5.43 -14.74
C LEU A 211 5.38 -5.88 -16.06
N SER A 212 6.70 -6.12 -16.08
CA SER A 212 7.32 -6.75 -17.24
C SER A 212 6.79 -8.17 -17.44
N ILE A 213 6.97 -8.72 -18.64
CA ILE A 213 6.57 -10.11 -18.94
C ILE A 213 7.26 -11.15 -18.05
N ALA A 214 8.33 -10.80 -17.33
CA ALA A 214 9.02 -11.70 -16.40
C ALA A 214 8.38 -11.71 -15.01
N SER A 215 7.49 -10.76 -14.69
CA SER A 215 6.94 -10.60 -13.36
C SER A 215 6.08 -11.79 -12.93
N ILE A 216 6.44 -12.41 -11.81
CA ILE A 216 5.65 -13.50 -11.24
C ILE A 216 4.33 -13.03 -10.61
N LEU A 217 4.06 -11.72 -10.61
CA LEU A 217 2.85 -11.11 -10.03
C LEU A 217 1.67 -11.07 -11.02
N ILE A 218 1.94 -11.33 -12.29
CA ILE A 218 0.93 -11.44 -13.34
C ILE A 218 -0.01 -12.63 -13.04
N GLY A 219 -1.31 -12.37 -12.98
CA GLY A 219 -2.36 -13.35 -12.74
C GLY A 219 -2.39 -13.94 -11.33
N ARG A 220 -1.80 -13.27 -10.35
CA ARG A 220 -1.68 -13.78 -8.97
C ARG A 220 -2.61 -13.14 -7.95
N GLY A 221 -3.38 -12.14 -8.37
CA GLY A 221 -4.40 -11.52 -7.53
C GLY A 221 -5.66 -12.37 -7.38
N THR A 222 -6.65 -11.80 -6.71
CA THR A 222 -7.99 -12.37 -6.50
C THR A 222 -9.06 -11.39 -6.97
N SER A 223 -10.24 -11.89 -7.33
CA SER A 223 -11.40 -11.04 -7.64
C SER A 223 -12.08 -10.44 -6.40
N SER A 224 -11.83 -11.00 -5.21
CA SER A 224 -12.34 -10.46 -3.95
C SER A 224 -11.56 -10.95 -2.73
N PHE A 225 -11.58 -10.18 -1.65
CA PHE A 225 -11.00 -10.52 -0.36
C PHE A 225 -11.79 -9.86 0.77
N GLU A 226 -12.05 -10.60 1.87
CA GLU A 226 -12.79 -10.09 3.05
C GLU A 226 -14.13 -9.39 2.71
N GLY A 227 -14.82 -9.88 1.68
CA GLY A 227 -16.10 -9.33 1.22
C GLY A 227 -16.00 -8.08 0.35
N GLU A 228 -14.79 -7.62 0.00
CA GLU A 228 -14.56 -6.50 -0.92
C GLU A 228 -14.12 -7.03 -2.29
N SER A 229 -14.71 -6.50 -3.37
CA SER A 229 -14.35 -6.85 -4.74
C SER A 229 -13.16 -6.04 -5.25
N ALA A 230 -12.33 -6.67 -6.08
CA ALA A 230 -11.32 -5.97 -6.86
C ALA A 230 -11.99 -5.03 -7.89
N PRO A 231 -11.35 -3.89 -8.23
CA PRO A 231 -11.80 -3.05 -9.33
C PRO A 231 -11.74 -3.78 -10.68
N LEU A 232 -12.63 -3.40 -11.61
CA LEU A 232 -12.80 -4.08 -12.91
C LEU A 232 -11.85 -3.57 -13.99
N ASN A 233 -11.20 -2.42 -13.78
CA ASN A 233 -10.21 -1.86 -14.68
C ASN A 233 -8.97 -1.49 -13.89
N ASP A 234 -7.83 -1.37 -14.56
CA ASP A 234 -6.57 -0.88 -13.99
C ASP A 234 -6.45 0.65 -14.05
N ILE A 235 -5.30 1.19 -13.62
CA ILE A 235 -5.03 2.64 -13.60
C ILE A 235 -5.05 3.30 -14.99
N THR A 236 -4.84 2.53 -16.06
CA THR A 236 -4.88 3.01 -17.46
C THR A 236 -6.26 2.84 -18.10
N GLY A 237 -7.19 2.17 -17.40
CA GLY A 237 -8.52 1.82 -17.91
C GLY A 237 -8.58 0.48 -18.63
N SER A 238 -7.52 -0.34 -18.59
CA SER A 238 -7.50 -1.69 -19.13
C SER A 238 -8.33 -2.64 -18.26
N GLN A 239 -9.13 -3.51 -18.88
CA GLN A 239 -10.01 -4.42 -18.15
C GLN A 239 -9.21 -5.45 -17.34
N ARG A 240 -9.69 -5.78 -16.13
CA ARG A 240 -9.20 -6.89 -15.30
C ARG A 240 -10.22 -8.03 -15.25
N PRO A 241 -9.78 -9.31 -15.24
CA PRO A 241 -8.44 -9.75 -15.61
C PRO A 241 -8.19 -9.62 -17.13
N ASN A 242 -6.93 -9.52 -17.55
CA ASN A 242 -6.56 -9.55 -18.97
C ASN A 242 -5.47 -10.61 -19.24
N PRO A 243 -5.78 -11.70 -19.96
CA PRO A 243 -6.99 -11.98 -20.72
C PRO A 243 -8.18 -12.39 -19.84
N SER A 244 -9.40 -12.20 -20.35
CA SER A 244 -10.61 -12.64 -19.66
C SER A 244 -10.55 -14.14 -19.34
N GLY A 245 -10.93 -14.50 -18.10
CA GLY A 245 -10.94 -15.89 -17.61
C GLY A 245 -9.72 -16.27 -16.78
N THR A 246 -8.75 -15.38 -16.60
CA THR A 246 -7.62 -15.54 -15.67
C THR A 246 -7.90 -14.82 -14.35
N ASN A 247 -6.89 -14.66 -13.50
CA ASN A 247 -6.99 -13.82 -12.29
C ASN A 247 -6.42 -12.42 -12.58
N PRO A 248 -6.83 -11.39 -11.81
CA PRO A 248 -6.21 -10.06 -11.90
C PRO A 248 -4.74 -10.08 -11.54
N ASP A 249 -3.99 -9.12 -12.05
CA ASP A 249 -2.62 -8.87 -11.61
C ASP A 249 -2.58 -8.22 -10.22
N ILE A 250 -1.53 -8.49 -9.46
CA ILE A 250 -1.21 -7.74 -8.24
C ILE A 250 -0.59 -6.41 -8.67
N GLY A 251 -1.11 -5.29 -8.15
CA GLY A 251 -0.65 -3.93 -8.43
C GLY A 251 -1.64 -3.07 -9.21
N ALA A 252 -1.26 -1.81 -9.47
CA ALA A 252 -2.10 -0.79 -10.11
C ALA A 252 -2.31 -0.97 -11.62
N TYR A 253 -1.45 -1.76 -12.28
CA TYR A 253 -1.47 -2.02 -13.71
C TYR A 253 -1.88 -3.47 -13.99
N GLU A 254 -2.49 -3.73 -15.14
CA GLU A 254 -2.83 -5.08 -15.63
C GLU A 254 -2.01 -5.38 -16.90
N ASN A 255 -1.36 -6.52 -16.94
CA ASN A 255 -0.65 -7.02 -18.10
C ASN A 255 -1.64 -7.64 -19.11
N SER A 256 -1.23 -7.78 -20.37
CA SER A 256 -2.00 -8.53 -21.38
C SER A 256 -1.91 -10.06 -21.25
N LEU A 257 -1.02 -10.54 -20.38
CA LEU A 257 -0.78 -11.95 -20.10
C LEU A 257 -1.52 -12.34 -18.83
N GLY A 258 -2.03 -13.56 -18.76
CA GLY A 258 -2.69 -14.07 -17.56
C GLY A 258 -1.77 -14.77 -16.57
N GLU A 259 -0.52 -15.02 -16.97
CA GLU A 259 0.57 -15.51 -16.12
C GLU A 259 1.90 -15.20 -16.86
N SER A 260 3.00 -15.05 -16.11
CA SER A 260 4.33 -14.93 -16.71
C SER A 260 4.75 -16.22 -17.43
N PRO A 261 5.29 -16.15 -18.66
CA PRO A 261 5.85 -17.30 -19.36
C PRO A 261 7.23 -17.71 -18.81
N TYR A 262 7.82 -16.92 -17.90
CA TYR A 262 9.10 -17.26 -17.30
C TYR A 262 8.88 -18.27 -16.16
N PRO A 263 9.76 -19.28 -16.04
CA PRO A 263 9.65 -20.24 -14.96
C PRO A 263 9.72 -19.53 -13.61
N LYS A 264 8.96 -20.03 -12.64
CA LYS A 264 9.06 -19.59 -11.24
C LYS A 264 10.52 -19.65 -10.81
N GLN A 265 10.99 -18.66 -10.04
CA GLN A 265 12.33 -18.70 -9.45
C GLN A 265 12.56 -20.07 -8.78
N THR A 266 13.68 -20.71 -9.10
CA THR A 266 14.04 -21.99 -8.48
C THR A 266 14.42 -21.74 -7.03
N THR A 267 13.59 -22.21 -6.10
CA THR A 267 13.95 -22.28 -4.68
C THR A 267 14.75 -23.55 -4.41
N GLY A 268 15.85 -23.44 -3.64
CA GLY A 268 16.63 -24.60 -3.22
C GLY A 268 17.61 -25.15 -4.27
N LEU A 269 18.36 -24.28 -4.96
CA LEU A 269 19.55 -24.69 -5.70
C LEU A 269 20.58 -25.31 -4.73
N ILE A 270 20.56 -26.64 -4.60
CA ILE A 270 21.63 -27.39 -3.93
C ILE A 270 22.71 -27.63 -4.97
N VAL A 271 23.84 -26.92 -4.85
CA VAL A 271 25.04 -27.24 -5.62
C VAL A 271 25.70 -28.44 -4.94
N GLU A 272 25.42 -29.65 -5.41
CA GLU A 272 26.23 -30.81 -5.04
C GLU A 272 27.53 -30.75 -5.84
N SER A 273 28.67 -30.60 -5.14
CA SER A 273 29.98 -30.74 -5.78
C SER A 273 30.15 -32.20 -6.23
N ILE A 274 30.16 -32.44 -7.54
CA ILE A 274 30.57 -33.74 -8.08
C ILE A 274 32.09 -33.81 -7.96
N GLY A 275 32.56 -34.81 -7.20
CA GLY A 275 33.89 -34.87 -6.57
C GLY A 275 35.11 -34.61 -7.45
N SER A 276 36.17 -34.13 -6.79
CA SER A 276 37.53 -34.03 -7.32
C SER A 276 38.03 -35.37 -7.81
N GLY A 277 38.19 -35.50 -9.13
CA GLY A 277 38.66 -36.73 -9.76
C GLY A 277 39.51 -36.45 -10.99
N ILE A 278 40.58 -35.67 -10.87
CA ILE A 278 41.72 -35.72 -11.80
C ILE A 278 43.01 -35.52 -11.00
N SER A 279 43.71 -36.62 -10.70
CA SER A 279 45.16 -36.61 -10.55
C SER A 279 45.75 -37.20 -11.83
N ILE A 280 46.53 -36.39 -12.53
CA ILE A 280 47.39 -36.79 -13.65
C ILE A 280 48.70 -37.30 -13.06
#